data_AF-A0A828RT53-F1
#
_entry.id   AF-A0A828RT53-F1
#
_cell.length_a   1.000
_cell.length_b   1.000
_cell.length_c   1.000
_cell.angle_alpha   90.00
_cell.angle_beta   90.00
_cell.angle_gamma   90.00
#
_symmetry.space_group_name_H-M   'P 1'
#
loop_
_entity.id
_entity.type
_entity.pdbx_description
1 polymer ?
#
loop_
_entity_poly.entity_id
_entity_poly.type
_entity_poly.pdbx_seq_one_letter_code
_entity_poly.pdbx_strand_id
1 'polypeptide(L)'
;MFIINWRNVNSVKELKTLGSFKEVKECIRLDTKQKITARGWDDLFKKIKEITTPSEQYFISPSIEYIFYLVELDGEIRMNKLNITSKLFKDKKEAKSWRDKISKLIHPDVCPHAKSSEAMMKLNELYQQMTGRE
;
A
#
# COMPACT_ATOMS: atom_id res chain seq x y z
N MET A 1 -10.41 -5.36 19.25
CA MET A 1 -10.97 -5.73 17.93
C MET A 1 -10.28 -7.02 17.50
N PHE A 2 -11.01 -8.13 17.37
CA PHE A 2 -10.41 -9.38 16.89
C PHE A 2 -10.05 -9.18 15.41
N ILE A 3 -8.76 -9.27 15.09
CA ILE A 3 -8.30 -9.25 13.70
C ILE A 3 -8.57 -10.66 13.15
N ILE A 4 -9.71 -10.82 12.47
CA ILE A 4 -10.02 -12.05 11.75
C ILE A 4 -9.03 -12.17 10.59
N ASN A 5 -8.18 -13.20 10.58
CA ASN A 5 -7.21 -13.42 9.51
C ASN A 5 -7.85 -14.11 8.30
N TRP A 6 -8.71 -13.38 7.58
CA TRP A 6 -9.44 -13.88 6.40
C TRP A 6 -8.56 -13.99 5.13
N ARG A 7 -7.42 -13.29 5.09
CA ARG A 7 -6.58 -13.12 3.88
C ARG A 7 -5.90 -14.42 3.43
N ASN A 8 -5.63 -15.33 4.36
CA ASN A 8 -4.91 -16.59 4.10
C ASN A 8 -5.84 -17.81 3.98
N VAL A 9 -7.15 -17.59 3.91
CA VAL A 9 -8.14 -18.68 3.84
C VAL A 9 -8.08 -19.38 2.48
N ASN A 10 -8.02 -20.71 2.51
CA ASN A 10 -7.90 -21.56 1.32
C ASN A 10 -9.15 -22.36 1.00
N SER A 11 -10.15 -22.34 1.88
CA SER A 11 -11.42 -23.02 1.65
C SER A 11 -12.60 -22.27 2.27
N VAL A 12 -13.79 -22.51 1.72
CA VAL A 12 -15.07 -22.04 2.32
C VAL A 12 -15.24 -22.57 3.75
N LYS A 13 -14.71 -23.76 4.04
CA LYS A 13 -14.77 -24.37 5.38
C LYS A 13 -13.97 -23.57 6.40
N GLU A 14 -12.73 -23.21 6.08
CA GLU A 14 -11.90 -22.32 6.91
C GLU A 14 -12.56 -20.95 7.08
N LEU A 15 -13.16 -20.39 6.03
CA LEU A 15 -13.86 -19.11 6.10
C LEU A 15 -15.00 -19.13 7.14
N LYS A 16 -15.73 -20.25 7.22
CA LYS A 16 -16.80 -20.47 8.20
C LYS A 16 -16.29 -20.63 9.64
N THR A 17 -15.04 -21.04 9.85
CA THR A 17 -14.47 -21.16 11.20
C THR A 17 -14.10 -19.81 11.82
N LEU A 18 -14.05 -18.75 11.02
CA LEU A 18 -13.65 -17.41 11.46
C LEU A 18 -14.75 -16.61 12.17
N GLY A 19 -16.01 -17.06 12.08
CA GLY A 19 -17.16 -16.41 12.69
C GLY A 19 -18.42 -16.53 11.85
N SER A 20 -19.44 -15.75 12.19
CA SER A 20 -20.67 -15.70 11.38
C SER A 20 -20.42 -15.00 10.04
N PHE A 21 -21.28 -15.30 9.06
CA PHE A 21 -21.20 -14.70 7.73
C PHE A 21 -21.20 -13.16 7.78
N LYS A 22 -22.03 -12.60 8.66
CA LYS A 22 -22.17 -11.15 8.82
C LYS A 22 -20.89 -10.53 9.39
N GLU A 23 -20.29 -11.15 10.41
CA GLU A 23 -19.05 -10.67 11.03
C GLU A 23 -17.88 -10.73 10.06
N VAL A 24 -17.70 -11.86 9.38
CA VAL A 24 -16.60 -12.06 8.42
C VAL A 24 -16.74 -11.09 7.25
N LYS A 25 -17.95 -10.95 6.68
CA LYS A 25 -18.22 -10.01 5.57
C LYS A 25 -17.97 -8.55 5.98
N GLU A 26 -18.37 -8.16 7.18
CA GLU A 26 -18.13 -6.80 7.69
C GLU A 26 -16.65 -6.55 7.96
N CYS A 27 -15.93 -7.53 8.51
CA CYS A 27 -14.49 -7.45 8.70
C CYS A 27 -13.75 -7.22 7.38
N ILE A 28 -14.09 -8.00 6.34
CA ILE A 28 -13.49 -7.85 5.00
C ILE A 28 -13.82 -6.47 4.42
N ARG A 29 -15.06 -5.99 4.58
CA ARG A 29 -15.49 -4.67 4.10
C ARG A 29 -14.66 -3.55 4.73
N LEU A 30 -14.43 -3.62 6.05
CA LEU A 30 -13.64 -2.64 6.79
C LEU A 30 -12.15 -2.70 6.43
N ASP A 31 -11.59 -3.91 6.30
CA ASP A 31 -10.17 -4.13 5.99
C ASP A 31 -9.81 -3.72 4.56
N THR A 32 -10.65 -4.06 3.59
CA THR A 32 -10.43 -3.72 2.18
C THR A 32 -10.89 -2.31 1.80
N LYS A 33 -11.77 -1.70 2.61
CA LYS A 33 -12.53 -0.49 2.27
C LYS A 33 -13.33 -0.62 0.96
N GLN A 34 -13.64 -1.84 0.52
CA GLN A 34 -14.41 -2.11 -0.71
C GLN A 34 -15.85 -2.52 -0.38
N LYS A 35 -16.78 -2.22 -1.29
CA LYS A 35 -18.17 -2.68 -1.20
C LYS A 35 -18.24 -4.17 -1.57
N ILE A 36 -18.56 -5.02 -0.61
CA ILE A 36 -18.69 -6.48 -0.81
C ILE A 36 -20.16 -6.88 -0.95
N THR A 37 -20.58 -7.31 -2.15
CA THR A 37 -21.97 -7.69 -2.45
C THR A 37 -22.25 -9.19 -2.36
N ALA A 38 -21.49 -9.93 -1.55
CA ALA A 38 -21.63 -11.38 -1.44
C ALA A 38 -22.96 -11.81 -0.78
N ARG A 39 -23.63 -12.80 -1.35
CA ARG A 39 -24.93 -13.36 -0.86
C ARG A 39 -24.82 -14.68 -0.11
N GLY A 40 -23.64 -15.30 -0.10
CA GLY A 40 -23.37 -16.55 0.59
C GLY A 40 -21.87 -16.80 0.75
N TRP A 41 -21.51 -17.87 1.45
CA TRP A 41 -20.10 -18.18 1.76
C TRP A 41 -19.26 -18.44 0.51
N ASP A 42 -19.78 -19.14 -0.48
CA ASP A 42 -19.07 -19.42 -1.74
C ASP A 42 -18.82 -18.14 -2.54
N ASP A 43 -19.83 -17.27 -2.61
CA ASP A 43 -19.73 -15.96 -3.28
C ASP A 43 -18.73 -15.03 -2.55
N LEU A 44 -18.75 -15.05 -1.22
CA LEU A 44 -17.80 -14.33 -0.39
C LEU A 44 -16.38 -14.86 -0.60
N PHE A 45 -16.20 -16.18 -0.62
CA PHE A 45 -14.90 -16.81 -0.84
C PHE A 45 -14.36 -16.52 -2.24
N LYS A 46 -15.21 -16.56 -3.27
CA LYS A 46 -14.84 -16.17 -4.63
C LYS A 46 -14.37 -14.71 -4.66
N LYS A 47 -15.09 -13.79 -4.02
CA LYS A 47 -14.70 -12.38 -3.94
C LYS A 47 -13.38 -12.18 -3.19
N ILE A 48 -13.17 -12.92 -2.10
CA ILE A 48 -11.90 -12.95 -1.37
C ILE A 48 -10.78 -13.39 -2.31
N LYS A 49 -10.96 -14.48 -3.07
CA LYS A 49 -9.96 -14.93 -4.02
C LYS A 49 -9.71 -13.90 -5.11
N GLU A 50 -10.70 -13.21 -5.64
CA GLU A 50 -10.46 -12.09 -6.58
C GLU A 50 -9.62 -10.97 -5.95
N ILE A 51 -9.82 -10.68 -4.67
CA ILE A 51 -9.07 -9.66 -3.92
C ILE A 51 -7.65 -10.13 -3.56
N THR A 52 -7.48 -11.42 -3.24
CA THR A 52 -6.23 -12.00 -2.76
C THR A 52 -5.43 -12.74 -3.83
N THR A 53 -5.99 -12.92 -5.03
CA THR A 53 -5.25 -13.46 -6.17
C THR A 53 -4.07 -12.53 -6.40
N PRO A 54 -2.83 -13.06 -6.35
CA PRO A 54 -1.67 -12.27 -6.71
C PRO A 54 -1.91 -11.73 -8.11
N SER A 55 -1.99 -10.41 -8.26
CA SER A 55 -1.83 -9.80 -9.57
C SER A 55 -0.50 -10.29 -10.15
N GLU A 56 -0.36 -10.35 -11.47
CA GLU A 56 0.95 -10.52 -12.13
C GLU A 56 1.97 -9.41 -11.73
N GLN A 57 1.54 -8.43 -10.95
CA GLN A 57 2.35 -7.38 -10.35
C GLN A 57 2.93 -7.85 -9.01
N TYR A 58 4.22 -7.58 -8.80
CA TYR A 58 4.97 -7.92 -7.58
C TYR A 58 4.46 -7.22 -6.31
N PHE A 59 3.66 -6.16 -6.41
CA PHE A 59 3.19 -5.36 -5.28
C PHE A 59 1.66 -5.29 -5.22
N ILE A 60 1.11 -5.36 -4.00
CA ILE A 60 -0.34 -5.31 -3.75
C ILE A 60 -0.95 -3.91 -3.89
N SER A 61 -0.12 -2.86 -3.90
CA SER A 61 -0.57 -1.48 -4.14
C SER A 61 0.59 -0.55 -4.47
N PRO A 62 0.31 0.60 -5.12
CA PRO A 62 1.32 1.63 -5.36
C PRO A 62 1.99 2.16 -4.08
N SER A 63 1.26 2.22 -2.97
CA SER A 63 1.83 2.65 -1.68
C SER A 63 2.94 1.70 -1.21
N ILE A 64 2.71 0.39 -1.31
CA ILE A 64 3.70 -0.63 -0.93
C ILE A 64 4.89 -0.60 -1.89
N GLU A 65 4.64 -0.40 -3.18
CA GLU A 65 5.69 -0.24 -4.18
C GLU A 65 6.60 0.98 -3.89
N TYR A 66 6.03 2.15 -3.57
CA TYR A 66 6.82 3.33 -3.19
C TYR A 66 7.60 3.13 -1.90
N ILE A 67 7.01 2.47 -0.89
CA ILE A 67 7.71 2.13 0.35
C ILE A 67 8.92 1.25 0.04
N PHE A 68 8.75 0.22 -0.78
CA PHE A 68 9.85 -0.64 -1.21
C PHE A 68 10.94 0.16 -1.94
N TYR A 69 10.57 1.01 -2.90
CA TYR A 69 11.52 1.85 -3.62
C TYR A 69 12.32 2.80 -2.71
N LEU A 70 11.70 3.33 -1.65
CA LEU A 70 12.35 4.26 -0.74
C LEU A 70 13.27 3.58 0.29
N VAL A 71 12.91 2.38 0.73
CA VAL A 71 13.59 1.71 1.85
C VAL A 71 14.61 0.67 1.37
N GLU A 72 14.30 -0.08 0.32
CA GLU A 72 15.10 -1.24 -0.10
C GLU A 72 16.01 -0.95 -1.29
N LEU A 73 15.68 0.04 -2.11
CA LEU A 73 16.49 0.40 -3.28
C LEU A 73 17.44 1.55 -2.97
N ASP A 74 18.55 1.62 -3.71
CA ASP A 74 19.51 2.72 -3.62
C ASP A 74 20.03 3.15 -5.01
N GLY A 75 20.75 4.27 -5.04
CA GLY A 75 21.43 4.80 -6.21
C GLY A 75 20.51 5.05 -7.40
N GLU A 76 21.03 4.74 -8.58
CA GLU A 76 20.36 4.97 -9.86
C GLU A 76 19.04 4.20 -9.99
N ILE A 77 18.96 2.98 -9.45
CA ILE A 77 17.75 2.16 -9.52
C ILE A 77 16.62 2.85 -8.74
N ARG A 78 16.89 3.33 -7.52
CA ARG A 78 15.91 4.10 -6.74
C ARG A 78 15.51 5.38 -7.47
N MET A 79 16.47 6.11 -8.03
CA MET A 79 16.18 7.35 -8.77
C MET A 79 15.27 7.10 -9.96
N ASN A 80 15.57 6.09 -10.78
CA ASN A 80 14.77 5.73 -11.95
C ASN A 80 13.35 5.31 -11.54
N LYS A 81 13.22 4.46 -10.51
CA LYS A 81 11.92 4.00 -10.01
C LYS A 81 11.07 5.11 -9.38
N LEU A 82 11.71 6.09 -8.72
CA LEU A 82 11.03 7.26 -8.14
C LEU A 82 10.87 8.43 -9.13
N ASN A 83 11.30 8.25 -10.38
CA ASN A 83 11.31 9.28 -11.42
C ASN A 83 12.01 10.58 -10.97
N ILE A 84 13.14 10.43 -10.27
CA ILE A 84 13.97 11.56 -9.83
C ILE A 84 14.78 12.04 -11.03
N THR A 85 14.43 13.21 -11.54
CA THR A 85 15.08 13.82 -12.71
C THR A 85 15.81 15.11 -12.32
N SER A 86 16.70 15.58 -13.21
CA SER A 86 17.43 16.84 -13.03
C SER A 86 16.51 18.06 -12.83
N LYS A 87 15.25 17.99 -13.31
CA LYS A 87 14.24 19.03 -13.11
C LYS A 87 13.94 19.25 -11.62
N LEU A 88 13.89 18.18 -10.83
CA LEU A 88 13.61 18.27 -9.39
C LEU A 88 14.71 19.03 -8.63
N PHE A 89 15.95 19.00 -9.12
CA PHE A 89 17.06 19.75 -8.51
C PHE A 89 17.10 21.22 -8.93
N LYS A 90 16.38 21.60 -10.00
CA LYS A 90 16.38 22.97 -10.55
C LYS A 90 15.17 23.78 -10.10
N ASP A 91 14.06 23.11 -9.79
CA ASP A 91 12.80 23.77 -9.44
C ASP A 91 12.25 23.21 -8.11
N LYS A 92 12.29 24.05 -7.08
CA LYS A 92 11.77 23.71 -5.74
C LYS A 92 10.27 23.40 -5.75
N LYS A 93 9.47 24.01 -6.65
CA LYS A 93 8.04 23.71 -6.77
C LYS A 93 7.81 22.32 -7.32
N GLU A 94 8.61 21.91 -8.30
CA GLU A 94 8.56 20.57 -8.88
C GLU A 94 9.00 19.51 -7.86
N ALA A 95 10.10 19.76 -7.13
CA ALA A 95 10.55 18.90 -6.03
C ALA A 95 9.45 18.72 -4.97
N LYS A 96 8.79 19.81 -4.59
CA LYS A 96 7.71 19.77 -3.60
C LYS A 96 6.51 18.97 -4.11
N SER A 97 6.10 19.22 -5.35
CA SER A 97 4.99 18.49 -5.98
C SER A 97 5.28 16.98 -6.07
N TRP A 98 6.50 16.62 -6.44
CA TRP A 98 6.96 15.22 -6.45
C TRP A 98 6.85 14.59 -5.05
N ARG A 99 7.42 15.24 -4.04
CA ARG A 99 7.39 14.75 -2.65
C ARG A 99 5.96 14.61 -2.14
N ASP A 100 5.10 15.61 -2.36
CA ASP A 100 3.74 15.62 -1.83
C ASP A 100 2.85 14.55 -2.48
N LYS A 101 3.07 14.24 -3.76
CA LYS A 101 2.39 13.13 -4.45
C LYS A 101 2.70 11.79 -3.77
N ILE A 102 3.96 11.51 -3.48
CA ILE A 102 4.38 10.26 -2.84
C ILE A 102 3.91 10.23 -1.39
N SER A 103 4.09 11.33 -0.65
CA SER A 103 3.70 11.43 0.76
C SER A 103 2.23 11.08 1.00
N LYS A 104 1.32 11.55 0.14
CA LYS A 104 -0.12 11.23 0.22
C LYS A 104 -0.42 9.73 0.15
N LEU A 105 0.44 8.94 -0.49
CA LEU A 105 0.26 7.50 -0.64
C LEU A 105 0.86 6.70 0.51
N ILE A 106 1.98 7.16 1.07
CA ILE A 106 2.79 6.38 2.01
C ILE A 106 2.71 6.86 3.46
N HIS A 107 2.06 8.00 3.73
CA HIS A 107 1.97 8.55 5.09
C HIS A 107 1.39 7.50 6.06
N PRO A 108 1.93 7.32 7.28
CA PRO A 108 1.45 6.32 8.23
C PRO A 108 -0.07 6.38 8.51
N ASP A 109 -0.64 7.59 8.56
CA ASP A 109 -2.09 7.78 8.75
C ASP A 109 -2.94 7.27 7.58
N VAL A 110 -2.34 7.15 6.38
CA VAL A 110 -3.03 6.69 5.15
C VAL A 110 -2.68 5.23 4.84
N CYS A 111 -1.41 4.84 5.00
CA CYS A 111 -0.88 3.51 4.72
C CYS A 111 -0.34 2.88 6.01
N PRO A 112 -1.08 1.94 6.63
CA PRO A 112 -0.68 1.28 7.87
C PRO A 112 0.33 0.15 7.59
N HIS A 113 1.46 0.48 7.00
CA HIS A 113 2.58 -0.44 6.77
C HIS A 113 3.69 -0.16 7.77
N ALA A 114 4.36 -1.21 8.27
CA ALA A 114 5.39 -1.09 9.31
C ALA A 114 6.56 -0.18 8.91
N LYS A 115 6.84 -0.08 7.60
CA LYS A 115 7.89 0.75 7.02
C LYS A 115 7.43 2.14 6.54
N SER A 116 6.16 2.51 6.72
CA SER A 116 5.64 3.80 6.23
C SER A 116 6.38 4.99 6.83
N SER A 117 6.69 4.97 8.13
CA SER A 117 7.42 6.05 8.79
C SER A 117 8.86 6.18 8.28
N GLU A 118 9.54 5.05 8.06
CA GLU A 118 10.90 5.01 7.51
C GLU A 118 10.93 5.51 6.07
N ALA A 119 9.99 5.06 5.24
CA ALA A 119 9.84 5.54 3.87
C ALA A 119 9.57 7.05 3.82
N MET A 120 8.74 7.56 4.74
CA MET A 120 8.45 8.99 4.85
C MET A 120 9.71 9.81 5.21
N MET A 121 10.55 9.28 6.09
CA MET A 121 11.84 9.89 6.45
C MET A 121 12.78 9.91 5.24
N LYS A 122 12.95 8.78 4.54
CA LYS A 122 13.77 8.68 3.31
C LYS A 122 13.29 9.62 2.21
N LEU A 123 11.98 9.75 2.03
CA LEU A 123 11.39 10.69 1.08
C LEU A 123 11.75 12.15 1.41
N ASN A 124 11.67 12.52 2.69
CA ASN A 124 12.05 13.86 3.13
C ASN A 124 13.56 14.10 2.98
N GLU A 125 14.42 13.12 3.28
CA GLU A 125 15.87 13.20 3.06
C GLU A 125 16.20 13.51 1.59
N LEU A 126 15.61 12.75 0.66
CA LEU A 126 15.79 12.97 -0.77
C LEU A 126 15.31 14.36 -1.21
N TYR A 127 14.16 14.80 -0.71
CA TYR A 127 13.65 16.15 -0.97
C TYR A 127 14.61 17.23 -0.47
N GLN A 128 15.18 17.08 0.74
CA GLN A 128 16.16 18.03 1.26
C GLN A 128 17.45 18.06 0.43
N GLN A 129 17.89 16.93 -0.12
CA GLN A 129 19.03 16.91 -1.05
C GLN A 129 18.74 17.67 -2.35
N MET A 130 17.48 17.71 -2.79
CA MET A 130 17.06 18.47 -3.96
C MET A 130 17.00 19.98 -3.70
N THR A 131 16.51 20.39 -2.53
CA THR A 131 16.20 21.81 -2.24
C THR A 131 17.18 22.51 -1.29
N GLY A 132 18.01 21.75 -0.58
CA GLY A 132 18.95 22.23 0.45
C GLY A 132 20.31 22.68 -0.09
N ARG A 133 20.45 22.82 -1.40
CA ARG A 133 21.56 23.55 -2.01
C ARG A 133 21.23 25.04 -2.03
N GLU A 134 21.33 25.69 -0.87
CA GLU A 134 21.45 27.15 -0.75
C GLU A 134 22.84 27.49 -0.24
#